data_AF-A0A345Y1L4-F1
#
_entry.id   AF-A0A345Y1L4-F1
#
_cell.length_a   1.000
_cell.length_b   1.000
_cell.length_c   1.000
_cell.angle_alpha   90.00
_cell.angle_beta   90.00
_cell.angle_gamma   90.00
#
_symmetry.space_group_name_H-M   'P 1'
#
loop_
_entity.id
_entity.type
_entity.pdbx_description
1 polymer ?
#
loop_
_entity_poly.entity_id
_entity_poly.type
_entity_poly.pdbx_seq_one_letter_code
_entity_poly.pdbx_strand_id
1 'polypeptide(L)'
;MWLPEHTAAATEAADVLDEEERRRAAAFRFPLERERFVTAHVGLRLFLGAHLGTDPREVVFVRQRCGAPGCGRPHGRPAVAGRPDVHFSLSHAADTALCALSGSPVGADIESEALVRDGLERTARRLHPEEQRALAALPAAVRPSATCSCLVRKEAYLKGIGTGLAGGLGTHHVGLGERFAPTAAAPGPSGWVLRDVPAPEGYQAAVAVRRDGGGRVSAADGHP
;
A
#
# COMPACT_ATOMS: atom_id res chain seq x y z
N MET A 1 6.43 -8.38 3.26
CA MET A 1 6.52 -9.34 4.39
C MET A 1 5.14 -9.39 5.04
N TRP A 2 4.68 -10.59 5.42
CA TRP A 2 3.44 -10.80 6.18
C TRP A 2 3.77 -10.68 7.67
N LEU A 3 2.97 -9.91 8.42
CA LEU A 3 3.09 -9.85 9.88
C LEU A 3 2.23 -10.96 10.51
N PRO A 4 2.72 -11.67 11.55
CA PRO A 4 2.03 -12.83 12.14
C PRO A 4 0.73 -12.48 12.88
N GLU A 5 -0.01 -13.55 13.22
CA GLU A 5 -1.36 -13.58 13.80
C GLU A 5 -1.45 -12.96 15.21
N HIS A 6 -2.63 -12.41 15.52
CA HIS A 6 -2.88 -11.36 16.53
C HIS A 6 -2.75 -11.71 18.02
N THR A 7 -2.40 -12.93 18.42
CA THR A 7 -2.68 -13.39 19.80
C THR A 7 -1.49 -13.44 20.77
N ALA A 8 -0.24 -13.27 20.34
CA ALA A 8 0.92 -13.44 21.25
C ALA A 8 1.69 -12.15 21.61
N ALA A 9 1.42 -11.02 20.98
CA ALA A 9 2.30 -9.84 21.03
C ALA A 9 1.93 -8.75 22.05
N ALA A 10 0.87 -8.89 22.83
CA ALA A 10 0.27 -7.76 23.57
C ALA A 10 1.16 -7.14 24.67
N THR A 11 2.03 -7.94 25.32
CA THR A 11 2.86 -7.45 26.45
C THR A 11 4.19 -6.85 25.99
N GLU A 12 4.83 -7.41 24.96
CA GLU A 12 6.03 -6.81 24.33
C GLU A 12 5.67 -5.57 23.47
N ALA A 13 4.42 -5.48 23.00
CA ALA A 13 3.93 -4.40 22.17
C ALA A 13 3.94 -3.01 22.82
N ALA A 14 3.65 -2.92 24.13
CA ALA A 14 3.50 -1.64 24.81
C ALA A 14 4.82 -0.85 24.90
N ASP A 15 5.94 -1.56 25.03
CA ASP A 15 7.27 -0.98 25.17
C ASP A 15 7.92 -0.62 23.82
N VAL A 16 7.38 -1.12 22.71
CA VAL A 16 7.92 -0.88 21.35
C VAL A 16 7.32 0.37 20.70
N LEU A 17 6.04 0.66 20.94
CA LEU A 17 5.35 1.82 20.38
C LEU A 17 5.87 3.14 20.97
N ASP A 18 5.84 4.22 20.19
CA ASP A 18 6.08 5.56 20.72
C ASP A 18 4.83 6.17 21.37
N GLU A 19 4.97 7.37 21.94
CA GLU A 19 3.88 8.06 22.62
C GLU A 19 2.72 8.42 21.69
N GLU A 20 3.00 8.81 20.44
CA GLU A 20 1.94 9.15 19.48
C GLU A 20 1.13 7.91 19.08
N GLU A 21 1.81 6.79 18.83
CA GLU A 21 1.20 5.51 18.53
C GLU A 21 0.41 4.96 19.71
N ARG A 22 0.93 5.02 20.93
CA ARG A 22 0.18 4.65 22.14
C ARG A 22 -1.09 5.49 22.28
N ARG A 23 -1.00 6.81 22.08
CA ARG A 23 -2.14 7.71 22.15
C ARG A 23 -3.17 7.43 21.05
N ARG A 24 -2.72 7.07 19.84
CA ARG A 24 -3.61 6.64 18.74
C ARG A 24 -4.27 5.30 19.03
N ALA A 25 -3.53 4.34 19.59
CA ALA A 25 -4.07 3.05 20.01
C ALA A 25 -5.16 3.23 21.07
N ALA A 26 -4.93 4.08 22.07
CA ALA A 26 -5.90 4.37 23.12
C ALA A 26 -7.18 5.07 22.61
N ALA A 27 -7.13 5.74 21.45
CA ALA A 27 -8.26 6.46 20.87
C ALA A 27 -9.27 5.55 20.13
N PHE A 28 -8.92 4.29 19.85
CA PHE A 28 -9.86 3.35 19.22
C PHE A 28 -10.99 2.99 20.16
N ARG A 29 -12.23 3.11 19.67
CA ARG A 29 -13.44 2.77 20.42
C ARG A 29 -13.60 1.26 20.61
N PHE A 30 -13.24 0.47 19.60
CA PHE A 30 -13.43 -0.97 19.60
C PHE A 30 -12.11 -1.69 19.95
N PRO A 31 -12.10 -2.61 20.94
CA PRO A 31 -10.88 -3.30 21.36
C PRO A 31 -10.14 -4.01 20.22
N LEU A 32 -10.88 -4.66 19.33
CA LEU A 32 -10.29 -5.38 18.19
C LEU A 32 -9.55 -4.44 17.21
N GLU A 33 -10.07 -3.23 16.97
CA GLU A 33 -9.38 -2.25 16.12
C GLU A 33 -8.09 -1.75 16.76
N ARG A 34 -8.11 -1.55 18.09
CA ARG A 34 -6.92 -1.21 18.86
C ARG A 34 -5.87 -2.31 18.77
N GLU A 35 -6.26 -3.57 18.96
CA GLU A 35 -5.35 -4.72 18.88
C GLU A 35 -4.72 -4.86 17.49
N ARG A 36 -5.51 -4.70 16.44
CA ARG A 36 -5.03 -4.70 15.05
C ARG A 36 -4.03 -3.57 14.80
N PHE A 37 -4.35 -2.36 15.25
CA PHE A 37 -3.47 -1.20 15.13
C PHE A 37 -2.12 -1.45 15.83
N VAL A 38 -2.16 -1.91 17.09
CA VAL A 38 -0.97 -2.19 17.90
C VAL A 38 -0.12 -3.27 17.25
N THR A 39 -0.73 -4.40 16.87
CA THR A 39 -0.02 -5.52 16.21
C THR A 39 0.69 -5.06 14.95
N ALA A 40 0.01 -4.29 14.09
CA ALA A 40 0.58 -3.81 12.84
C ALA A 40 1.74 -2.84 13.06
N HIS A 41 1.65 -1.93 14.05
CA HIS A 41 2.71 -0.94 14.30
C HIS A 41 3.91 -1.53 15.03
N VAL A 42 3.70 -2.48 15.95
CA VAL A 42 4.80 -3.24 16.57
C VAL A 42 5.54 -4.05 15.51
N GLY A 43 4.79 -4.80 14.68
CA GLY A 43 5.40 -5.55 13.58
C GLY A 43 6.16 -4.67 12.60
N LEU A 44 5.64 -3.48 12.28
CA LEU A 44 6.33 -2.48 11.47
C LEU A 44 7.65 -2.02 12.11
N ARG A 45 7.63 -1.67 13.41
CA ARG A 45 8.83 -1.23 14.13
C ARG A 45 9.88 -2.31 14.23
N LEU A 46 9.49 -3.55 14.55
CA LEU A 46 10.40 -4.70 14.58
C LEU A 46 11.03 -4.93 13.20
N PHE A 47 10.22 -4.91 12.15
CA PHE A 47 10.67 -5.09 10.78
C PHE A 47 11.64 -4.00 10.32
N LEU A 48 11.33 -2.72 10.58
CA LEU A 48 12.20 -1.61 10.24
C LEU A 48 13.45 -1.58 11.11
N GLY A 49 13.33 -1.81 12.42
CA GLY A 49 14.48 -1.87 13.33
C GLY A 49 15.49 -2.93 12.88
N ALA A 50 15.01 -4.13 12.55
CA ALA A 50 15.85 -5.21 12.01
C ALA A 50 16.52 -4.81 10.67
N HIS A 51 15.79 -4.17 9.75
CA HIS A 51 16.36 -3.72 8.47
C HIS A 51 17.39 -2.61 8.63
N LEU A 52 17.19 -1.71 9.59
CA LEU A 52 18.03 -0.53 9.81
C LEU A 52 19.19 -0.80 10.78
N GLY A 53 19.23 -1.98 11.42
CA GLY A 53 20.17 -2.27 12.51
C GLY A 53 19.97 -1.34 13.72
N THR A 54 18.73 -0.91 13.96
CA THR A 54 18.35 0.07 14.99
C THR A 54 17.38 -0.59 15.95
N ASP A 55 17.42 -0.24 17.24
CA ASP A 55 16.40 -0.67 18.20
C ASP A 55 15.00 -0.24 17.68
N PRO A 56 14.01 -1.14 17.62
CA PRO A 56 12.65 -0.83 17.18
C PRO A 56 12.01 0.39 17.86
N ARG A 57 12.40 0.69 19.11
CA ARG A 57 11.94 1.84 19.90
C ARG A 57 12.53 3.16 19.42
N GLU A 58 13.72 3.11 18.83
CA GLU A 58 14.48 4.26 18.34
C GLU A 58 14.16 4.59 16.88
N VAL A 59 13.30 3.80 16.21
CA VAL A 59 12.80 4.12 14.87
C VAL A 59 11.83 5.30 14.97
N VAL A 60 12.26 6.49 14.54
CA VAL A 60 11.45 7.70 14.55
C VAL A 60 10.66 7.85 13.26
N PHE A 61 9.33 7.79 13.36
CA PHE A 61 8.43 8.04 12.22
C PHE A 61 8.15 9.53 12.03
N VAL A 62 8.16 9.96 10.77
CA VAL A 62 7.78 11.33 10.36
C VAL A 62 6.78 11.27 9.20
N ARG A 63 6.07 12.37 8.96
CA ARG A 63 5.15 12.49 7.81
C ARG A 63 5.75 13.38 6.73
N GLN A 64 5.78 12.87 5.51
CA GLN A 64 6.11 13.67 4.33
C GLN A 64 5.01 14.70 4.04
N ARG A 65 5.31 15.67 3.18
CA ARG A 65 4.28 16.55 2.60
C ARG A 65 3.33 15.72 1.73
N CYS A 66 2.04 16.04 1.80
CA CYS A 66 1.03 15.38 0.97
C CYS A 66 1.33 15.60 -0.52
N GLY A 67 1.31 14.51 -1.29
CA GLY A 67 1.54 14.55 -2.74
C GLY A 67 0.32 15.00 -3.55
N ALA A 68 -0.83 15.22 -2.91
CA ALA A 68 -2.03 15.71 -3.60
C ALA A 68 -1.80 17.16 -4.09
N PRO A 69 -2.14 17.47 -5.37
CA PRO A 69 -1.98 18.81 -5.92
C PRO A 69 -2.63 19.88 -5.03
N GLY A 70 -1.88 20.93 -4.72
CA GLY A 70 -2.36 22.06 -3.91
C GLY A 70 -2.45 21.82 -2.40
N CYS A 71 -2.14 20.62 -1.89
CA CYS A 71 -2.23 20.35 -0.46
C CYS A 71 -0.95 20.71 0.32
N GLY A 72 0.19 20.04 0.06
CA GLY A 72 1.49 20.34 0.67
C GLY A 72 1.62 20.22 2.20
N ARG A 73 0.53 19.88 2.90
CA ARG A 73 0.45 19.73 4.37
C ARG A 73 1.18 18.45 4.86
N PRO A 74 1.65 18.40 6.12
CA PRO A 74 2.49 17.30 6.65
C PRO A 74 1.66 16.06 7.04
N HIS A 75 0.83 15.57 6.12
CA HIS A 75 0.03 14.35 6.30
C HIS A 75 0.21 13.37 5.14
N GLY A 76 1.28 13.54 4.35
CA GLY A 76 1.68 12.61 3.28
C GLY A 76 2.16 11.27 3.82
N ARG A 77 2.98 10.56 3.05
CA ARG A 77 3.43 9.20 3.42
C ARG A 77 4.23 9.21 4.73
N PRO A 78 4.11 8.16 5.55
CA PRO A 78 5.05 7.96 6.64
C PRO A 78 6.46 7.71 6.09
N ALA A 79 7.48 8.09 6.83
CA ALA A 79 8.89 7.88 6.53
C ALA A 79 9.69 7.73 7.83
N VAL A 80 10.93 7.25 7.72
CA VAL A 80 11.86 7.17 8.86
C VAL A 80 12.73 8.43 8.89
N ALA A 81 12.83 9.09 10.04
CA ALA A 81 13.63 10.30 10.19
C ALA A 81 15.11 10.04 9.82
N GLY A 82 15.72 10.95 9.06
CA GLY A 82 17.13 10.84 8.65
C GLY A 82 17.44 9.72 7.63
N ARG A 83 16.43 8.99 7.13
CA ARG A 83 16.61 7.86 6.20
C ARG A 83 15.82 8.06 4.90
N PRO A 84 16.24 9.01 4.02
CA PRO A 84 15.52 9.32 2.77
C PRO A 84 15.57 8.19 1.74
N ASP A 85 16.50 7.24 1.90
CA ASP A 85 16.69 6.01 1.13
C ASP A 85 15.70 4.90 1.52
N VAL A 86 14.95 5.07 2.60
CA VAL A 86 14.06 4.04 3.16
C VAL A 86 12.62 4.45 2.94
N HIS A 87 11.94 3.75 2.03
CA HIS A 87 10.52 3.91 1.78
C HIS A 87 9.77 2.67 2.23
N PHE A 88 8.68 2.87 2.98
CA PHE A 88 7.81 1.79 3.38
C PHE A 88 6.33 2.14 3.19
N SER A 89 5.51 1.11 3.15
CA SER A 89 4.06 1.25 3.16
C SER A 89 3.45 0.09 3.95
N LEU A 90 2.54 0.44 4.85
CA LEU A 90 1.78 -0.49 5.67
C LEU A 90 0.32 -0.45 5.22
N SER A 91 -0.27 -1.63 5.03
CA SER A 91 -1.71 -1.81 4.90
C SER A 91 -2.17 -2.97 5.76
N HIS A 92 -3.44 -2.98 6.16
CA HIS A 92 -4.02 -4.06 6.91
C HIS A 92 -5.49 -4.26 6.53
N ALA A 93 -5.92 -5.51 6.48
CA ALA A 93 -7.31 -5.90 6.29
C ALA A 93 -7.64 -7.01 7.27
N ALA A 94 -8.72 -6.83 8.03
CA ALA A 94 -9.08 -7.71 9.14
C ALA A 94 -7.85 -8.06 10.01
N ASP A 95 -7.50 -9.33 10.03
CA ASP A 95 -6.48 -9.93 10.90
C ASP A 95 -5.14 -10.13 10.18
N THR A 96 -4.88 -9.31 9.15
CA THR A 96 -3.67 -9.44 8.34
C THR A 96 -3.12 -8.09 7.96
N ALA A 97 -1.79 -7.96 8.06
CA ALA A 97 -1.06 -6.77 7.67
C ALA A 97 0.02 -7.08 6.62
N LEU A 98 0.13 -6.17 5.66
CA LEU A 98 1.14 -6.17 4.62
C LEU A 98 2.06 -4.96 4.80
N CYS A 99 3.36 -5.24 4.93
CA CYS A 99 4.39 -4.21 4.88
C CYS A 99 5.29 -4.40 3.66
N ALA A 100 5.47 -3.32 2.89
CA ALA A 100 6.46 -3.23 1.82
C ALA A 100 7.58 -2.26 2.19
N LEU A 101 8.79 -2.54 1.71
CA LEU A 101 10.01 -1.77 1.92
C LEU A 101 10.79 -1.68 0.61
N SER A 102 11.34 -0.51 0.30
CA SER A 102 12.06 -0.28 -0.95
C SER A 102 13.04 0.89 -0.80
N GLY A 103 14.08 0.88 -1.65
CA GLY A 103 14.99 2.01 -1.85
C GLY A 103 14.37 3.19 -2.62
N SER A 104 13.17 2.99 -3.17
CA SER A 104 12.39 3.99 -3.90
C SER A 104 10.94 4.03 -3.37
N PRO A 105 10.16 5.10 -3.63
CA PRO A 105 8.74 5.17 -3.30
C PRO A 105 7.96 3.89 -3.54
N VAL A 106 7.38 3.36 -2.47
CA VAL A 106 6.56 2.15 -2.49
C VAL A 106 5.22 2.41 -1.81
N GLY A 107 4.18 1.77 -2.33
CA GLY A 107 2.88 1.64 -1.69
C GLY A 107 2.47 0.17 -1.67
N ALA A 108 1.75 -0.22 -0.62
CA ALA A 108 1.24 -1.57 -0.45
C ALA A 108 -0.23 -1.50 -0.06
N ASP A 109 -1.00 -2.46 -0.54
CA ASP A 109 -2.37 -2.62 -0.11
C ASP A 109 -2.81 -4.08 -0.02
N ILE A 110 -3.73 -4.34 0.89
CA ILE A 110 -4.37 -5.63 1.10
C ILE A 110 -5.83 -5.40 1.46
N GLU A 111 -6.73 -6.19 0.88
CA GLU A 111 -8.16 -6.16 1.20
C GLU A 111 -8.74 -7.56 1.35
N SER A 112 -9.70 -7.70 2.26
CA SER A 112 -10.51 -8.92 2.40
C SER A 112 -11.71 -8.83 1.46
N GLU A 113 -11.84 -9.79 0.53
CA GLU A 113 -12.96 -9.82 -0.42
C GLU A 113 -14.32 -9.87 0.28
N ALA A 114 -14.40 -10.52 1.44
CA ALA A 114 -15.61 -10.60 2.23
C ALA A 114 -16.01 -9.24 2.81
N LEU A 115 -15.05 -8.50 3.36
CA LEU A 115 -15.32 -7.22 4.01
C LEU A 115 -15.67 -6.10 3.03
N VAL A 116 -15.05 -6.10 1.85
CA VAL A 116 -15.31 -5.04 0.85
C VAL A 116 -16.50 -5.33 -0.06
N ARG A 117 -17.05 -6.55 -0.01
CA ARG A 117 -18.05 -7.09 -0.96
C ARG A 117 -19.17 -6.12 -1.29
N ASP A 118 -19.84 -5.60 -0.27
CA ASP A 118 -21.02 -4.73 -0.43
C ASP A 118 -20.68 -3.37 -1.06
N GLY A 119 -19.42 -2.95 -0.97
CA GLY A 119 -18.91 -1.70 -1.54
C GLY A 119 -18.44 -1.82 -3.00
N LEU A 120 -18.15 -3.04 -3.48
CA LEU A 120 -17.42 -3.24 -4.74
C LEU A 120 -18.15 -2.67 -5.95
N GLU A 121 -19.47 -2.77 -6.02
CA GLU A 121 -20.22 -2.18 -7.14
C GLU A 121 -20.09 -0.66 -7.21
N ARG A 122 -20.14 0.00 -6.05
CA ARG A 122 -19.94 1.46 -5.96
C ARG A 122 -18.50 1.82 -6.29
N THR A 123 -17.54 1.01 -5.86
CA THR A 123 -16.13 1.16 -6.19
C THR A 123 -15.91 1.05 -7.69
N ALA A 124 -16.47 0.03 -8.35
CA ALA A 124 -16.34 -0.20 -9.79
C ALA A 124 -16.75 1.04 -10.61
N ARG A 125 -17.86 1.69 -10.23
CA ARG A 125 -18.36 2.92 -10.88
C ARG A 125 -17.43 4.14 -10.73
N ARG A 126 -16.45 4.10 -9.83
CA ARG A 126 -15.49 5.18 -9.55
C ARG A 126 -14.09 4.90 -10.11
N LEU A 127 -13.85 3.72 -10.68
CA LEU A 127 -12.57 3.35 -11.27
C LEU A 127 -12.30 4.12 -12.58
N HIS A 128 -11.09 4.02 -13.10
CA HIS A 128 -10.75 4.64 -14.38
C HIS A 128 -11.60 4.02 -15.50
N PRO A 129 -12.04 4.78 -16.53
CA PRO A 129 -12.89 4.26 -17.59
C PRO A 129 -12.37 2.98 -18.27
N GLU A 130 -11.05 2.87 -18.48
CA GLU A 130 -10.44 1.64 -19.02
C GLU A 130 -10.63 0.42 -18.11
N GLU A 131 -10.54 0.57 -16.79
CA GLU A 131 -10.78 -0.52 -15.84
C GLU A 131 -12.27 -0.88 -15.81
N GLN A 132 -13.17 0.11 -15.90
CA GLN A 132 -14.60 -0.13 -16.00
C GLN A 132 -14.94 -0.97 -17.24
N ARG A 133 -14.34 -0.65 -18.39
CA ARG A 133 -14.51 -1.44 -19.63
C ARG A 133 -13.94 -2.84 -19.48
N ALA A 134 -12.74 -2.99 -18.90
CA ALA A 134 -12.14 -4.30 -18.65
C ALA A 134 -13.02 -5.16 -17.72
N LEU A 135 -13.57 -4.58 -16.64
CA LEU A 135 -14.48 -5.27 -15.73
C LEU A 135 -15.79 -5.69 -16.42
N ALA A 136 -16.36 -4.82 -17.27
CA ALA A 136 -17.58 -5.11 -18.00
C ALA A 136 -17.41 -6.28 -18.99
N ALA A 137 -16.21 -6.48 -19.53
CA ALA A 137 -15.89 -7.59 -20.43
C ALA A 137 -15.76 -8.95 -19.71
N LEU A 138 -15.61 -8.96 -18.38
CA LEU A 138 -15.50 -10.20 -17.60
C LEU A 138 -16.87 -10.83 -17.33
N PRO A 139 -16.93 -12.17 -17.14
CA PRO A 139 -18.12 -12.85 -16.62
C PRO A 139 -18.57 -12.26 -15.28
N ALA A 140 -19.88 -12.09 -15.09
CA ALA A 140 -20.44 -11.45 -13.89
C ALA A 140 -19.94 -12.09 -12.57
N ALA A 141 -19.75 -13.41 -12.57
CA ALA A 141 -19.29 -14.17 -11.41
C ALA A 141 -17.91 -13.75 -10.88
N VAL A 142 -17.00 -13.29 -11.75
CA VAL A 142 -15.63 -12.91 -11.34
C VAL A 142 -15.44 -11.40 -11.16
N ARG A 143 -16.42 -10.58 -11.56
CA ARG A 143 -16.34 -9.12 -11.46
C ARG A 143 -16.07 -8.60 -10.05
N PRO A 144 -16.68 -9.14 -8.97
CA PRO A 144 -16.36 -8.69 -7.62
C PRO A 144 -14.88 -8.89 -7.27
N SER A 145 -14.35 -10.09 -7.49
CA SER A 145 -12.94 -10.40 -7.23
C SER A 145 -11.99 -9.58 -8.11
N ALA A 146 -12.33 -9.36 -9.38
CA ALA A 146 -11.56 -8.47 -10.27
C ALA A 146 -11.63 -7.00 -9.84
N THR A 147 -12.76 -6.53 -9.31
CA THR A 147 -12.92 -5.17 -8.78
C THR A 147 -12.09 -4.99 -7.51
N CYS A 148 -12.07 -5.99 -6.62
CA CYS A 148 -11.19 -6.01 -5.45
C CYS A 148 -9.72 -5.93 -5.89
N SER A 149 -9.32 -6.69 -6.92
CA SER A 149 -7.95 -6.65 -7.47
C SER A 149 -7.56 -5.26 -7.97
N CYS A 150 -8.48 -4.59 -8.64
CA CYS A 150 -8.24 -3.24 -9.13
C CYS A 150 -8.16 -2.25 -7.97
N LEU A 151 -9.00 -2.41 -6.93
CA LEU A 151 -8.99 -1.56 -5.75
C LEU A 151 -7.64 -1.65 -5.02
N VAL A 152 -7.15 -2.86 -4.73
CA VAL A 152 -5.85 -3.01 -4.02
C VAL A 152 -4.70 -2.42 -4.82
N ARG A 153 -4.71 -2.59 -6.15
CA ARG A 153 -3.71 -1.98 -7.04
C ARG A 153 -3.80 -0.45 -7.05
N LYS A 154 -5.02 0.12 -7.05
CA LYS A 154 -5.24 1.57 -6.94
C LYS A 154 -4.69 2.10 -5.64
N GLU A 155 -5.08 1.50 -4.53
CA GLU A 155 -4.68 1.96 -3.20
C GLU A 155 -3.18 1.82 -2.99
N ALA A 156 -2.56 0.72 -3.44
CA ALA A 156 -1.12 0.56 -3.43
C ALA A 156 -0.44 1.68 -4.23
N TYR A 157 -0.91 1.99 -5.44
CA TYR A 157 -0.37 3.08 -6.24
C TYR A 157 -0.55 4.47 -5.59
N LEU A 158 -1.76 4.78 -5.09
CA LEU A 158 -2.08 6.05 -4.45
C LEU A 158 -1.30 6.27 -3.14
N LYS A 159 -1.08 5.19 -2.36
CA LYS A 159 -0.17 5.16 -1.21
C LYS A 159 1.27 5.41 -1.67
N GLY A 160 1.69 4.79 -2.78
CA GLY A 160 3.00 4.97 -3.38
C GLY A 160 3.30 6.42 -3.77
N ILE A 161 2.40 7.09 -4.48
CA ILE A 161 2.57 8.51 -4.87
C ILE A 161 2.27 9.50 -3.73
N GLY A 162 1.71 9.04 -2.61
CA GLY A 162 1.50 9.85 -1.41
C GLY A 162 0.31 10.80 -1.45
N THR A 163 -0.65 10.55 -2.34
CA THR A 163 -1.92 11.28 -2.44
C THR A 163 -3.00 10.67 -1.56
N GLY A 164 -2.91 9.37 -1.27
CA GLY A 164 -3.98 8.61 -0.62
C GLY A 164 -5.28 8.63 -1.44
N LEU A 165 -6.42 8.35 -0.79
CA LEU A 165 -7.72 8.34 -1.47
C LEU A 165 -8.13 9.70 -2.07
N ALA A 166 -7.55 10.81 -1.59
CA ALA A 166 -7.74 12.13 -2.17
C ALA A 166 -7.22 12.22 -3.62
N GLY A 167 -6.33 11.32 -4.04
CA GLY A 167 -5.88 11.20 -5.42
C GLY A 167 -6.95 10.68 -6.39
N GLY A 168 -8.06 10.15 -5.88
CA GLY A 168 -9.21 9.70 -6.67
C GLY A 168 -9.00 8.36 -7.37
N LEU A 169 -9.96 7.45 -7.23
CA LEU A 169 -9.92 6.12 -7.86
C LEU A 169 -10.01 6.19 -9.39
N GLY A 170 -10.63 7.23 -9.95
CA GLY A 170 -10.81 7.38 -11.39
C GLY A 170 -9.63 8.01 -12.13
N THR A 171 -8.64 8.54 -11.41
CA THR A 171 -7.63 9.46 -11.98
C THR A 171 -6.52 8.75 -12.76
N HIS A 172 -6.07 7.59 -12.30
CA HIS A 172 -4.88 6.91 -12.83
C HIS A 172 -5.19 5.48 -13.25
N HIS A 173 -5.04 5.12 -14.51
CA HIS A 173 -5.17 3.72 -14.93
C HIS A 173 -4.07 2.83 -14.32
N VAL A 174 -4.45 1.75 -13.62
CA VAL A 174 -3.53 0.76 -13.00
C VAL A 174 -3.74 -0.68 -13.48
N GLY A 175 -4.79 -0.89 -14.29
CA GLY A 175 -5.20 -2.21 -14.77
C GLY A 175 -5.82 -3.08 -13.68
N LEU A 176 -6.35 -4.24 -14.09
CA LEU A 176 -6.81 -5.28 -13.17
C LEU A 176 -5.63 -6.12 -12.68
N GLY A 177 -5.85 -6.94 -11.65
CA GLY A 177 -4.87 -7.94 -11.21
C GLY A 177 -4.51 -8.91 -12.33
N GLU A 178 -3.31 -9.46 -12.28
CA GLU A 178 -2.69 -10.30 -13.32
C GLU A 178 -3.59 -11.46 -13.75
N ARG A 179 -4.35 -12.03 -12.82
CA ARG A 179 -5.34 -13.09 -13.07
C ARG A 179 -6.52 -12.64 -13.95
N PHE A 180 -6.88 -11.37 -13.89
CA PHE A 180 -8.05 -10.79 -14.55
C PHE A 180 -7.67 -9.83 -15.70
N ALA A 181 -6.38 -9.57 -15.89
CA ALA A 181 -5.89 -8.65 -16.88
C ALA A 181 -6.18 -9.19 -18.29
N PRO A 182 -6.68 -8.36 -19.22
CA PRO A 182 -6.82 -8.76 -20.61
C PRO A 182 -5.45 -8.96 -21.25
N THR A 183 -5.36 -9.81 -22.27
CA THR A 183 -4.11 -10.11 -23.00
C THR A 183 -3.43 -8.86 -23.56
N ALA A 184 -4.23 -7.86 -23.96
CA ALA A 184 -3.77 -6.55 -24.43
C ALA A 184 -4.18 -5.45 -23.45
N ALA A 185 -3.68 -5.52 -22.21
CA ALA A 185 -3.92 -4.48 -21.21
C ALA A 185 -3.21 -3.17 -21.58
N ALA A 186 -3.91 -2.05 -21.39
CA ALA A 186 -3.28 -0.74 -21.46
C ALA A 186 -2.17 -0.63 -20.41
N PRO A 187 -1.08 0.11 -20.67
CA PRO A 187 -0.01 0.25 -19.70
C PRO A 187 -0.51 0.92 -18.41
N GLY A 188 0.09 0.52 -17.29
CA GLY A 188 -0.11 1.20 -16.01
C GLY A 188 0.59 2.58 -15.98
N PRO A 189 0.63 3.24 -14.81
CA PRO A 189 1.22 4.56 -14.67
C PRO A 189 2.71 4.53 -15.01
N SER A 190 3.15 5.48 -15.84
CA SER A 190 4.57 5.60 -16.23
C SER A 190 5.48 5.75 -15.01
N GLY A 191 6.63 5.07 -15.03
CA GLY A 191 7.60 5.10 -13.94
C GLY A 191 7.22 4.23 -12.72
N TRP A 192 6.15 3.44 -12.80
CA TRP A 192 5.74 2.55 -11.72
C TRP A 192 5.67 1.09 -12.16
N VAL A 193 5.93 0.19 -11.22
CA VAL A 193 5.69 -1.25 -11.32
C VAL A 193 4.62 -1.58 -10.31
N LEU A 194 3.53 -2.18 -10.77
CA LEU A 194 2.52 -2.78 -9.91
C LEU A 194 2.62 -4.29 -10.02
N ARG A 195 2.61 -4.97 -8.88
CA ARG A 195 2.59 -6.43 -8.79
C ARG A 195 1.56 -6.86 -7.78
N ASP A 196 0.83 -7.91 -8.13
CA ASP A 196 0.03 -8.62 -7.15
C ASP A 196 0.98 -9.50 -6.34
N VAL A 197 0.74 -9.61 -5.02
CA VAL A 197 1.59 -10.41 -4.13
C VAL A 197 0.77 -11.53 -3.48
N PRO A 198 1.37 -12.70 -3.19
CA PRO A 198 0.65 -13.82 -2.62
C PRO A 198 0.00 -13.43 -1.29
N ALA A 199 -1.31 -13.61 -1.16
CA ALA A 199 -2.09 -13.29 0.04
C ALA A 199 -2.85 -14.53 0.56
N PRO A 200 -3.30 -14.54 1.83
CA PRO A 200 -4.17 -15.59 2.33
C PRO A 200 -5.45 -15.75 1.51
N GLU A 201 -6.09 -16.90 1.58
CA GLU A 201 -7.34 -17.15 0.90
C GLU A 201 -8.42 -16.12 1.31
N GLY A 202 -9.15 -15.61 0.31
CA GLY A 202 -10.15 -14.55 0.52
C GLY A 202 -9.57 -13.13 0.64
N TYR A 203 -8.25 -12.96 0.48
CA TYR A 203 -7.59 -11.66 0.43
C TYR A 203 -6.95 -11.41 -0.93
N GLN A 204 -6.85 -10.14 -1.27
CA GLN A 204 -6.04 -9.69 -2.40
C GLN A 204 -5.04 -8.65 -1.92
N ALA A 205 -3.84 -8.68 -2.51
CA ALA A 205 -2.78 -7.79 -2.11
C ALA A 205 -1.96 -7.35 -3.32
N ALA A 206 -1.51 -6.10 -3.30
CA ALA A 206 -0.67 -5.53 -4.34
C ALA A 206 0.39 -4.60 -3.75
N VAL A 207 1.50 -4.46 -4.48
CA VAL A 207 2.54 -3.46 -4.24
C VAL A 207 2.75 -2.62 -5.49
N ALA A 208 2.96 -1.33 -5.29
CA ALA A 208 3.34 -0.39 -6.32
C ALA A 208 4.69 0.23 -5.96
N VAL A 209 5.71 0.06 -6.81
CA VAL A 209 7.07 0.56 -6.58
C VAL A 209 7.45 1.48 -7.72
N ARG A 210 7.99 2.66 -7.40
CA ARG A 210 8.53 3.58 -8.39
C ARG A 210 9.81 2.98 -8.96
N ARG A 211 9.87 2.86 -10.29
CA ARG A 211 11.13 2.57 -10.98
C ARG A 211 11.99 3.80 -10.86
N ASP A 212 13.21 3.62 -10.37
CA ASP A 212 14.21 4.66 -10.53
C ASP A 212 14.46 4.79 -12.04
N GLY A 213 14.21 5.98 -12.56
CA GLY A 213 14.57 6.30 -13.93
C GLY A 213 16.08 6.23 -14.01
N GLY A 214 16.62 5.09 -14.44
CA GLY A 214 18.00 5.01 -14.88
C GLY A 214 18.24 6.19 -15.81
N GLY A 215 19.28 6.97 -15.51
CA GLY A 215 19.60 8.22 -16.21
C GLY A 215 19.58 8.04 -17.73
N ARG A 216 19.42 9.16 -18.44
CA ARG A 216 19.66 9.21 -19.89
C ARG A 216 20.94 8.43 -20.20
N VAL A 217 20.80 7.31 -20.90
CA VAL A 217 21.91 6.77 -21.68
C VAL A 217 22.04 7.72 -22.86
N SER A 218 22.87 8.75 -22.72
CA SER A 218 23.49 9.36 -23.89
C SER A 218 24.48 8.32 -24.39
N ALA A 219 24.15 7.64 -25.48
CA ALA A 219 25.15 7.05 -26.33
C ALA A 219 26.02 8.21 -26.84
N ALA A 220 27.14 8.43 -26.19
CA ALA A 220 28.23 9.16 -26.79
C ALA A 220 28.91 8.16 -27.72
N ASP A 221 28.49 8.16 -28.98
CA ASP A 221 29.28 7.58 -30.06
C ASP A 221 30.55 8.44 -30.18
N GLY A 222 31.54 8.11 -29.37
CA GLY A 222 32.91 8.50 -29.61
C GLY A 222 33.49 7.55 -30.65
N HIS A 223 33.77 8.05 -31.84
CA HIS A 223 34.84 7.52 -32.68
C HIS A 223 35.75 8.69 -33.11
N PRO A 224 37.07 8.44 -33.21
CA PRO A 224 38.09 9.45 -33.48
C PRO A 224 37.98 10.09 -34.87
#